data_AF-A0A6M1YBG4-F1
#
_entry.id   AF-A0A6M1YBG4-F1
#
_cell.length_a   1.000
_cell.length_b   1.000
_cell.length_c   1.000
_cell.angle_alpha   90.00
_cell.angle_beta   90.00
_cell.angle_gamma   90.00
#
_symmetry.space_group_name_H-M   'P 1'
#
loop_
_entity.id
_entity.type
_entity.pdbx_description
1 polymer ?
#
loop_
_entity_poly.entity_id
_entity_poly.type
_entity_poly.pdbx_seq_one_letter_code
_entity_poly.pdbx_strand_id
1 'polypeptide(L)'
;LTASAIASFGVSKLLKSVRQNFGIIKNPKYNTADLGLLKDKNMIKTLTDEIFPLYIKHEKTFDGHQIHGRMHISRCIIYTMAMLNFYKRHKKANVDELASIYSIAFHDAGRRGNGVDVWEKDSQKLLYNFLRDKGYGLLKALKFSRIVNKETKADSLEARAILSSDCLDIMRCRLGGIKSFRRNLLTFLNPAKDKAPSGLTKDECKNIREKLIVEASEFIKMTENKKVELTNSKTYFEDVLYLLESNQKKFPTLFDYLKK
;
A
#
# COMPACT_ATOMS: atom_id res chain seq x y z
N LEU A 1 34.47 -1.66 42.01
CA LEU A 1 33.98 -1.18 40.70
C LEU A 1 32.89 -2.13 40.22
N THR A 2 31.63 -1.75 40.40
CA THR A 2 30.46 -2.62 40.20
C THR A 2 30.09 -2.71 38.71
N ALA A 3 29.65 -3.90 38.28
CA ALA A 3 29.27 -4.21 36.90
C ALA A 3 28.14 -3.33 36.32
N SER A 4 27.45 -2.51 37.14
CA SER A 4 26.39 -1.62 36.66
C SER A 4 26.91 -0.35 35.97
N ALA A 5 28.17 0.06 36.22
CA ALA A 5 28.75 1.24 35.59
C ALA A 5 29.22 1.00 34.14
N ILE A 6 29.60 -0.25 33.81
CA ILE A 6 30.11 -0.62 32.47
C ILE A 6 28.95 -0.78 31.46
N ALA A 7 27.78 -1.22 31.93
CA ALA A 7 26.59 -1.37 31.09
C ALA A 7 26.00 -0.01 30.63
N SER A 8 26.03 1.02 31.49
CA SER A 8 25.48 2.34 31.18
C SER A 8 26.33 3.11 30.15
N PHE A 9 27.65 2.97 30.21
CA PHE A 9 28.56 3.64 29.28
C PHE A 9 28.57 3.00 27.88
N GLY A 10 28.41 1.67 27.79
CA GLY A 10 28.34 0.94 26.53
C GLY A 10 27.04 1.16 25.75
N VAL A 11 25.90 1.18 26.44
CA VAL A 11 24.58 1.39 25.81
C VAL A 11 24.41 2.84 25.33
N SER A 12 24.93 3.81 26.07
CA SER A 12 24.92 5.24 25.68
C SER A 12 25.75 5.51 24.42
N LYS A 13 26.93 4.87 24.29
CA LYS A 13 27.81 5.01 23.12
C LYS A 13 27.27 4.24 21.91
N LEU A 14 26.62 3.09 22.13
CA LEU A 14 25.93 2.34 21.08
C LEU A 14 24.68 3.07 20.59
N LEU A 15 23.89 3.70 21.47
CA LEU A 15 22.74 4.53 21.10
C LEU A 15 23.16 5.86 20.45
N LYS A 16 24.32 6.42 20.80
CA LYS A 16 24.89 7.59 20.08
C LYS A 16 25.45 7.20 18.71
N SER A 17 26.08 6.03 18.57
CA SER A 17 26.54 5.48 17.28
C SER A 17 25.37 5.14 16.36
N VAL A 18 24.29 4.55 16.92
CA VAL A 18 23.01 4.34 16.22
C VAL A 18 22.29 5.67 15.97
N ARG A 19 22.44 6.73 16.78
CA ARG A 19 21.87 8.04 16.42
C ARG A 19 22.72 8.80 15.38
N GLN A 20 24.02 8.55 15.29
CA GLN A 20 24.93 9.23 14.35
C GLN A 20 25.00 8.55 12.98
N ASN A 21 24.75 7.24 12.88
CA ASN A 21 24.67 6.53 11.59
C ASN A 21 23.29 6.58 10.94
N PHE A 22 22.29 7.08 11.65
CA PHE A 22 20.93 7.19 11.14
C PHE A 22 20.74 8.62 10.69
N GLY A 23 21.22 8.88 9.48
CA GLY A 23 20.70 9.97 8.69
C GLY A 23 19.18 9.84 8.65
N ILE A 24 18.50 10.59 9.52
CA ILE A 24 17.19 11.14 9.23
C ILE A 24 17.29 11.54 7.76
N ILE A 25 16.52 10.89 6.89
CA ILE A 25 16.52 11.13 5.44
C ILE A 25 16.43 12.66 5.30
N LYS A 26 17.58 13.29 5.05
CA LYS A 26 17.69 14.75 4.97
C LYS A 26 17.08 15.08 3.63
N ASN A 27 15.78 15.32 3.67
CA ASN A 27 14.88 15.46 2.54
C ASN A 27 15.43 16.50 1.54
N PRO A 28 16.15 16.09 0.48
CA PRO A 28 16.56 17.00 -0.56
C PRO A 28 15.33 17.17 -1.44
N LYS A 29 14.59 18.28 -1.26
CA LYS A 29 13.46 18.74 -2.08
C LYS A 29 12.94 17.68 -3.05
N TYR A 30 12.07 16.81 -2.54
CA TYR A 30 11.50 15.69 -3.27
C TYR A 30 10.78 16.16 -4.55
N ASN A 31 11.08 15.54 -5.69
CA ASN A 31 10.34 15.75 -6.93
C ASN A 31 9.47 14.51 -7.19
N THR A 32 8.26 14.48 -6.60
CA THR A 32 7.24 13.43 -6.85
C THR A 32 6.78 13.39 -8.32
N ALA A 33 7.39 14.18 -9.21
CA ALA A 33 6.99 14.29 -10.60
C ALA A 33 7.22 13.01 -11.41
N ASP A 34 8.19 12.16 -11.04
CA ASP A 34 8.58 10.97 -11.81
C ASP A 34 7.72 9.74 -11.46
N LEU A 35 7.30 9.62 -10.20
CA LEU A 35 6.25 8.68 -9.80
C LEU A 35 4.90 9.37 -10.04
N GLY A 36 4.23 9.06 -11.15
CA GLY A 36 2.91 9.62 -11.48
C GLY A 36 1.80 9.36 -10.44
N LEU A 37 2.11 8.62 -9.36
CA LEU A 37 1.33 8.58 -8.13
C LEU A 37 1.36 9.95 -7.46
N LEU A 38 0.24 10.66 -7.54
CA LEU A 38 -0.05 11.75 -6.62
C LEU A 38 0.81 13.00 -6.85
N LYS A 39 0.91 13.45 -8.10
CA LYS A 39 1.26 14.86 -8.38
C LYS A 39 0.42 15.85 -7.57
N ASP A 40 -0.78 15.41 -7.15
CA ASP A 40 -1.60 16.12 -6.19
C ASP A 40 -1.03 15.99 -4.77
N LYS A 41 -0.23 17.00 -4.37
CA LYS A 41 0.24 17.18 -2.99
C LYS A 41 -0.91 17.14 -1.98
N ASN A 42 -2.13 17.49 -2.39
CA ASN A 42 -3.29 17.43 -1.50
C ASN A 42 -3.69 16.00 -1.16
N MET A 43 -3.48 15.02 -2.04
CA MET A 43 -3.80 13.62 -1.74
C MET A 43 -2.82 13.00 -0.77
N ILE A 44 -1.51 13.22 -0.95
CA ILE A 44 -0.50 12.78 0.02
C ILE A 44 -0.79 13.39 1.39
N LYS A 45 -1.06 14.70 1.43
CA LYS A 45 -1.46 15.38 2.66
C LYS A 45 -2.74 14.76 3.27
N THR A 46 -3.74 14.46 2.45
CA THR A 46 -4.99 13.81 2.92
C THR A 46 -4.71 12.43 3.51
N LEU A 47 -3.87 11.61 2.86
CA LEU A 47 -3.47 10.31 3.38
C LEU A 47 -2.78 10.45 4.75
N THR A 48 -1.79 11.34 4.84
CA THR A 48 -0.98 11.53 6.06
C THR A 48 -1.77 12.13 7.22
N ASP A 49 -2.55 13.18 6.97
CA ASP A 49 -3.16 13.99 8.02
C ASP A 49 -4.55 13.49 8.43
N GLU A 50 -5.29 12.83 7.53
CA GLU A 50 -6.70 12.52 7.75
C GLU A 50 -6.98 11.01 7.75
N ILE A 51 -6.25 10.21 6.98
CA ILE A 51 -6.52 8.76 6.84
C ILE A 51 -5.60 7.91 7.71
N PHE A 52 -4.29 8.13 7.66
CA PHE A 52 -3.29 7.41 8.46
C PHE A 52 -3.49 7.49 9.97
N PRO A 53 -4.08 8.55 10.56
CA PRO A 53 -4.46 8.54 11.97
C PRO A 53 -5.38 7.38 12.38
N LEU A 54 -6.25 6.90 11.47
CA LEU A 54 -7.09 5.71 11.73
C LEU A 54 -6.21 4.48 11.97
N TYR A 55 -5.19 4.31 11.13
CA TYR A 55 -4.26 3.18 11.21
C TYR A 55 -3.28 3.32 12.37
N ILE A 56 -2.84 4.53 12.72
CA ILE A 56 -2.09 4.77 13.97
C ILE A 56 -2.90 4.32 15.18
N LYS A 57 -4.22 4.54 15.18
CA LYS A 57 -5.09 4.04 16.23
C LYS A 57 -5.13 2.51 16.24
N HIS A 58 -5.22 1.84 15.09
CA HIS A 58 -5.14 0.37 15.01
C HIS A 58 -3.83 -0.16 15.60
N GLU A 59 -2.70 0.41 15.15
CA GLU A 59 -1.34 0.05 15.58
C GLU A 59 -1.15 0.19 17.10
N LYS A 60 -1.81 1.17 17.73
CA LYS A 60 -1.76 1.42 19.17
C LYS A 60 -2.79 0.65 20.00
N THR A 61 -3.75 -0.01 19.36
CA THR A 61 -4.86 -0.67 20.06
C THR A 61 -4.85 -2.18 19.86
N PHE A 62 -5.39 -2.68 18.75
CA PHE A 62 -5.52 -4.12 18.52
C PHE A 62 -4.43 -4.69 17.60
N ASP A 63 -3.70 -3.84 16.87
CA ASP A 63 -2.78 -4.27 15.81
C ASP A 63 -1.32 -3.86 16.10
N GLY A 64 -0.79 -4.23 17.27
CA GLY A 64 0.59 -3.91 17.65
C GLY A 64 1.67 -4.43 16.68
N HIS A 65 1.36 -5.49 15.91
CA HIS A 65 2.24 -6.03 14.86
C HIS A 65 2.13 -5.26 13.53
N GLN A 66 1.19 -4.32 13.44
CA GLN A 66 0.92 -3.47 12.28
C GLN A 66 0.66 -4.32 11.03
N ILE A 67 -0.15 -5.38 11.17
CA ILE A 67 -0.58 -6.22 10.07
C ILE A 67 -1.45 -5.38 9.14
N HIS A 68 -2.46 -4.72 9.67
CA HIS A 68 -3.41 -3.85 8.97
C HIS A 68 -3.05 -2.36 9.20
N GLY A 69 -1.77 -2.05 9.40
CA GLY A 69 -1.27 -0.71 9.70
C GLY A 69 -0.92 0.13 8.47
N ARG A 70 -0.32 1.30 8.70
CA ARG A 70 0.03 2.27 7.63
C ARG A 70 0.89 1.64 6.54
N MET A 71 1.87 0.82 6.88
CA MET A 71 2.75 0.17 5.90
C MET A 71 1.98 -0.69 4.89
N HIS A 72 1.02 -1.48 5.38
CA HIS A 72 0.17 -2.33 4.54
C HIS A 72 -0.63 -1.47 3.55
N ILE A 73 -1.26 -0.41 4.04
CA ILE A 73 -2.04 0.52 3.22
C ILE A 73 -1.15 1.22 2.19
N SER A 74 0.04 1.67 2.59
CA SER A 74 0.99 2.32 1.69
C SER A 74 1.36 1.42 0.51
N ARG A 75 1.74 0.16 0.78
CA ARG A 75 2.05 -0.81 -0.28
C ARG A 75 0.84 -1.12 -1.15
N CYS A 76 -0.33 -1.26 -0.55
CA CYS A 76 -1.55 -1.53 -1.30
C CYS A 76 -1.94 -0.36 -2.23
N ILE A 77 -1.74 0.89 -1.83
CA ILE A 77 -1.91 2.06 -2.70
C ILE A 77 -0.95 1.95 -3.89
N ILE A 78 0.33 1.69 -3.62
CA ILE A 78 1.37 1.54 -4.65
C ILE A 78 0.98 0.44 -5.65
N TYR A 79 0.68 -0.77 -5.19
CA TYR A 79 0.30 -1.88 -6.07
C TYR A 79 -0.97 -1.59 -6.87
N THR A 80 -1.97 -0.97 -6.24
CA THR A 80 -3.23 -0.61 -6.91
C THR A 80 -2.97 0.31 -8.07
N MET A 81 -2.21 1.37 -7.84
CA MET A 81 -1.93 2.36 -8.86
C MET A 81 -1.02 1.82 -9.97
N ALA A 82 -0.05 0.97 -9.65
CA ALA A 82 0.76 0.27 -10.66
C ALA A 82 -0.12 -0.56 -11.62
N MET A 83 -1.01 -1.39 -11.07
CA MET A 83 -1.90 -2.23 -11.88
C MET A 83 -2.89 -1.39 -12.71
N LEU A 84 -3.40 -0.30 -12.16
CA LEU A 84 -4.33 0.59 -12.87
C LEU A 84 -3.66 1.38 -13.98
N ASN A 85 -2.45 1.88 -13.75
CA ASN A 85 -1.62 2.50 -14.78
C ASN A 85 -1.30 1.52 -15.91
N PHE A 86 -0.99 0.26 -15.59
CA PHE A 86 -0.87 -0.78 -16.59
C PHE A 86 -2.14 -0.90 -17.45
N TYR A 87 -3.33 -0.95 -16.85
CA TYR A 87 -4.58 -1.02 -17.62
C TYR A 87 -4.86 0.24 -18.44
N LYS A 88 -4.53 1.44 -17.94
CA LYS A 88 -4.66 2.67 -18.74
C LYS A 88 -3.77 2.61 -19.99
N ARG A 89 -2.51 2.17 -19.84
CA ARG A 89 -1.55 2.07 -20.94
C ARG A 89 -1.93 0.98 -21.96
N HIS A 90 -2.31 -0.21 -21.50
CA HIS A 90 -2.49 -1.38 -22.36
C HIS A 90 -3.95 -1.68 -22.75
N LYS A 91 -4.94 -1.26 -21.96
CA LYS A 91 -6.37 -1.46 -22.27
C LYS A 91 -7.07 -0.16 -22.69
N LYS A 92 -6.38 0.99 -22.67
CA LYS A 92 -7.01 2.32 -22.78
C LYS A 92 -8.20 2.46 -21.81
N ALA A 93 -8.09 1.80 -20.65
CA ALA A 93 -9.17 1.73 -19.69
C ALA A 93 -9.42 3.10 -19.06
N ASN A 94 -10.70 3.46 -18.91
CA ASN A 94 -11.07 4.59 -18.06
C ASN A 94 -11.05 4.13 -16.60
N VAL A 95 -10.17 4.73 -15.80
CA VAL A 95 -9.97 4.40 -14.38
C VAL A 95 -10.25 5.63 -13.54
N ASP A 96 -11.08 5.46 -12.52
CA ASP A 96 -11.28 6.46 -11.48
C ASP A 96 -10.18 6.35 -10.41
N GLU A 97 -9.05 7.05 -10.64
CA GLU A 97 -7.89 7.04 -9.74
C GLU A 97 -8.28 7.48 -8.32
N LEU A 98 -9.15 8.48 -8.21
CA LEU A 98 -9.58 9.02 -6.94
C LEU A 98 -10.43 8.01 -6.16
N ALA A 99 -11.36 7.33 -6.85
CA ALA A 99 -12.10 6.21 -6.26
C ALA A 99 -11.14 5.12 -5.77
N SER A 100 -10.13 4.80 -6.57
CA SER A 100 -9.17 3.74 -6.28
C SER A 100 -8.35 4.03 -5.02
N ILE A 101 -7.78 5.23 -4.94
CA ILE A 101 -6.94 5.65 -3.80
C ILE A 101 -7.76 5.69 -2.52
N TYR A 102 -8.92 6.34 -2.52
CA TYR A 102 -9.74 6.40 -1.31
C TYR A 102 -10.28 5.02 -0.91
N SER A 103 -10.69 4.19 -1.87
CA SER A 103 -11.21 2.86 -1.56
C SER A 103 -10.15 1.95 -0.96
N ILE A 104 -8.93 1.90 -1.53
CA ILE A 104 -7.86 1.10 -0.91
C ILE A 104 -7.40 1.69 0.42
N ALA A 105 -7.36 3.01 0.55
CA ALA A 105 -6.93 3.67 1.78
C ALA A 105 -7.91 3.46 2.94
N PHE A 106 -9.17 3.13 2.66
CA PHE A 106 -10.18 2.85 3.69
C PHE A 106 -10.53 1.37 3.85
N HIS A 107 -9.97 0.45 3.05
CA HIS A 107 -10.49 -0.92 3.00
C HIS A 107 -10.43 -1.66 4.35
N ASP A 108 -9.39 -1.38 5.16
CA ASP A 108 -9.21 -1.90 6.51
C ASP A 108 -9.51 -0.86 7.62
N ALA A 109 -10.03 0.31 7.27
CA ALA A 109 -10.23 1.41 8.22
C ALA A 109 -11.23 1.09 9.35
N GLY A 110 -12.18 0.17 9.10
CA GLY A 110 -13.20 -0.24 10.06
C GLY A 110 -12.75 -1.33 11.02
N ARG A 111 -11.56 -1.94 10.82
CA ARG A 111 -11.14 -3.11 11.58
C ARG A 111 -11.05 -2.82 13.07
N ARG A 112 -11.39 -3.84 13.87
CA ARG A 112 -11.26 -3.83 15.34
C ARG A 112 -10.48 -5.03 15.88
N GLY A 113 -9.94 -5.85 14.98
CA GLY A 113 -9.16 -7.04 15.32
C GLY A 113 -8.40 -7.58 14.11
N ASN A 114 -7.38 -8.39 14.39
CA ASN A 114 -6.51 -9.00 13.38
C ASN A 114 -7.04 -10.32 12.79
N GLY A 115 -8.16 -10.82 13.31
CA GLY A 115 -8.76 -12.10 12.90
C GLY A 115 -9.48 -12.02 11.55
N VAL A 116 -10.52 -12.85 11.38
CA VAL A 116 -11.38 -12.81 10.19
C VAL A 116 -11.93 -11.40 9.99
N ASP A 117 -11.84 -10.89 8.76
CA ASP A 117 -12.36 -9.58 8.42
C ASP A 117 -13.89 -9.61 8.36
N VAL A 118 -14.53 -8.98 9.35
CA VAL A 118 -15.98 -8.81 9.45
C VAL A 118 -16.39 -7.33 9.43
N TRP A 119 -15.44 -6.43 9.16
CA TRP A 119 -15.61 -4.97 9.32
C TRP A 119 -15.72 -4.21 8.01
N GLU A 120 -15.90 -4.91 6.89
CA GLU A 120 -15.96 -4.29 5.56
C GLU A 120 -17.10 -3.25 5.44
N LYS A 121 -18.23 -3.49 6.11
CA LYS A 121 -19.35 -2.52 6.20
C LYS A 121 -18.97 -1.28 7.02
N ASP A 122 -18.16 -1.45 8.06
CA ASP A 122 -17.64 -0.32 8.85
C ASP A 122 -16.63 0.50 8.04
N SER A 123 -15.69 -0.16 7.34
CA SER A 123 -14.75 0.46 6.41
C SER A 123 -15.49 1.24 5.30
N GLN A 124 -16.52 0.64 4.71
CA GLN A 124 -17.40 1.28 3.73
C GLN A 124 -18.06 2.54 4.30
N LYS A 125 -18.63 2.46 5.50
CA LYS A 125 -19.31 3.59 6.16
C LYS A 125 -18.34 4.73 6.48
N LEU A 126 -17.14 4.40 6.96
CA LEU A 126 -16.09 5.39 7.22
C LEU A 126 -15.70 6.14 5.95
N LEU A 127 -15.49 5.43 4.84
CA LEU A 127 -15.19 6.07 3.56
C LEU A 127 -16.34 6.94 3.07
N TYR A 128 -17.58 6.44 3.15
CA TYR A 128 -18.75 7.22 2.76
C TYR A 128 -18.82 8.55 3.53
N ASN A 129 -18.74 8.49 4.87
CA ASN A 129 -18.80 9.68 5.71
C ASN A 129 -17.64 10.64 5.42
N PHE A 130 -16.42 10.12 5.33
CA PHE A 130 -15.25 10.92 4.98
C PHE A 130 -15.46 11.69 3.67
N LEU A 131 -15.98 11.04 2.62
CA LEU A 131 -16.25 11.72 1.36
C LEU A 131 -17.37 12.76 1.48
N ARG A 132 -18.42 12.49 2.26
CA ARG A 132 -19.49 13.46 2.51
C ARG A 132 -18.98 14.69 3.24
N ASP A 133 -18.13 14.51 4.25
CA ASP A 133 -17.53 15.58 5.03
C ASP A 133 -16.56 16.43 4.19
N LYS A 134 -15.88 15.81 3.21
CA LYS A 134 -15.05 16.50 2.21
C LYS A 134 -15.86 17.21 1.11
N GLY A 135 -17.19 17.19 1.19
CA GLY A 135 -18.09 17.87 0.25
C GLY A 135 -18.36 17.10 -1.04
N TYR A 136 -17.96 15.83 -1.15
CA TYR A 136 -18.31 15.04 -2.33
C TYR A 136 -19.81 14.73 -2.35
N GLY A 137 -20.43 14.88 -3.52
CA GLY A 137 -21.84 14.57 -3.76
C GLY A 137 -22.22 13.13 -3.43
N LEU A 138 -23.49 12.90 -3.13
CA LEU A 138 -24.05 11.63 -2.63
C LEU A 138 -23.65 10.45 -3.54
N LEU A 139 -23.85 10.62 -4.85
CA LEU A 139 -23.57 9.58 -5.84
C LEU A 139 -22.09 9.18 -5.86
N LYS A 140 -21.18 10.14 -5.73
CA LYS A 140 -19.73 9.87 -5.71
C LYS A 140 -19.32 9.16 -4.42
N ALA A 141 -19.81 9.61 -3.27
CA ALA A 141 -19.56 8.97 -1.99
C ALA A 141 -20.07 7.51 -1.96
N LEU A 142 -21.28 7.27 -2.49
CA LEU A 142 -21.83 5.91 -2.64
C LEU A 142 -21.01 5.05 -3.62
N LYS A 143 -20.63 5.60 -4.77
CA LYS A 143 -19.81 4.89 -5.77
C LYS A 143 -18.50 4.39 -5.15
N PHE A 144 -17.78 5.27 -4.46
CA PHE A 144 -16.45 4.95 -3.93
C PHE A 144 -16.55 3.95 -2.78
N SER A 145 -17.43 4.23 -1.80
CA SER A 145 -17.61 3.38 -0.62
C SER A 145 -18.02 1.94 -0.96
N ARG A 146 -18.82 1.72 -2.01
CA ARG A 146 -19.21 0.38 -2.47
C ARG A 146 -18.05 -0.49 -2.97
N ILE A 147 -16.92 0.10 -3.35
CA ILE A 147 -15.75 -0.66 -3.83
C ILE A 147 -15.07 -1.43 -2.68
N VAL A 148 -15.18 -0.90 -1.46
CA VAL A 148 -14.56 -1.45 -0.25
C VAL A 148 -15.21 -2.77 0.18
N ASN A 149 -16.54 -2.84 0.16
CA ASN A 149 -17.28 -3.97 0.67
C ASN A 149 -17.41 -5.09 -0.39
N LYS A 150 -16.79 -6.26 -0.14
CA LYS A 150 -16.79 -7.43 -1.03
C LYS A 150 -18.18 -7.95 -1.40
N GLU A 151 -19.20 -7.84 -0.53
CA GLU A 151 -20.58 -8.26 -0.82
C GLU A 151 -21.26 -7.35 -1.85
N THR A 152 -20.92 -6.05 -1.81
CA THR A 152 -21.55 -5.03 -2.67
C THR A 152 -20.66 -4.57 -3.82
N LYS A 153 -19.49 -5.23 -3.95
CA LYS A 153 -18.38 -4.79 -4.79
C LYS A 153 -18.78 -4.86 -6.25
N ALA A 154 -18.73 -3.72 -6.92
CA ALA A 154 -18.91 -3.65 -8.36
C ALA A 154 -17.78 -4.40 -9.07
N ASP A 155 -18.10 -5.13 -10.15
CA ASP A 155 -17.09 -5.73 -11.03
C ASP A 155 -16.40 -4.66 -11.88
N SER A 156 -15.53 -3.89 -11.23
CA SER A 156 -14.78 -2.78 -11.81
C SER A 156 -13.27 -3.05 -11.80
N LEU A 157 -12.51 -2.32 -12.62
CA LEU A 157 -11.05 -2.47 -12.64
C LEU A 157 -10.42 -2.03 -11.32
N GLU A 158 -10.97 -0.98 -10.71
CA GLU A 158 -10.61 -0.46 -9.39
C GLU A 158 -10.81 -1.54 -8.33
N ALA A 159 -11.98 -2.18 -8.31
CA ALA A 159 -12.30 -3.29 -7.42
C ALA A 159 -11.31 -4.47 -7.57
N ARG A 160 -10.99 -4.87 -8.80
CA ARG A 160 -10.04 -5.96 -9.07
C ARG A 160 -8.61 -5.60 -8.71
N ALA A 161 -8.18 -4.36 -8.97
CA ALA A 161 -6.87 -3.86 -8.57
C ALA A 161 -6.72 -3.86 -7.05
N ILE A 162 -7.72 -3.33 -6.32
CA ILE A 162 -7.75 -3.32 -4.85
C ILE A 162 -7.66 -4.73 -4.26
N LEU A 163 -8.45 -5.68 -4.78
CA LEU A 163 -8.41 -7.07 -4.34
C LEU A 163 -7.03 -7.70 -4.61
N SER A 164 -6.44 -7.38 -5.76
CA SER A 164 -5.12 -7.86 -6.14
C SER A 164 -4.02 -7.29 -5.25
N SER A 165 -4.12 -6.02 -4.86
CA SER A 165 -3.15 -5.34 -4.00
C SER A 165 -3.12 -5.94 -2.60
N ASP A 166 -4.28 -6.09 -1.97
CA ASP A 166 -4.40 -6.74 -0.67
C ASP A 166 -3.92 -8.21 -0.74
N CYS A 167 -4.30 -8.91 -1.81
CA CYS A 167 -3.81 -10.25 -2.08
C CYS A 167 -2.28 -10.31 -2.20
N LEU A 168 -1.62 -9.39 -2.90
CA LEU A 168 -0.16 -9.36 -2.97
C LEU A 168 0.45 -9.14 -1.59
N ASP A 169 -0.10 -8.21 -0.81
CA ASP A 169 0.48 -7.86 0.48
C ASP A 169 0.38 -9.00 1.50
N ILE A 170 -0.64 -9.86 1.41
CA ILE A 170 -0.86 -10.99 2.34
C ILE A 170 0.32 -11.97 2.40
N MET A 171 1.23 -11.94 1.41
CA MET A 171 2.46 -12.74 1.43
C MET A 171 3.26 -12.56 2.73
N ARG A 172 3.22 -11.38 3.35
CA ARG A 172 3.90 -11.09 4.62
C ARG A 172 3.37 -11.90 5.82
N CYS A 173 2.12 -12.35 5.74
CA CYS A 173 1.42 -13.02 6.85
C CYS A 173 1.49 -14.55 6.79
N ARG A 174 2.12 -15.13 5.76
CA ARG A 174 2.17 -16.58 5.56
C ARG A 174 3.58 -17.11 5.79
N LEU A 175 3.67 -18.23 6.53
CA LEU A 175 4.94 -18.89 6.91
C LEU A 175 5.82 -19.34 5.72
N GLY A 176 5.37 -19.22 4.46
CA GLY A 176 6.18 -19.49 3.26
C GLY A 176 6.44 -18.28 2.36
N GLY A 177 5.98 -17.07 2.73
CA GLY A 177 6.07 -15.88 1.89
C GLY A 177 5.57 -16.15 0.46
N ILE A 178 6.38 -15.77 -0.53
CA ILE A 178 6.10 -16.01 -1.96
C ILE A 178 5.92 -17.50 -2.33
N LYS A 179 6.56 -18.44 -1.62
CA LYS A 179 6.38 -19.88 -1.88
C LYS A 179 4.97 -20.35 -1.54
N SER A 180 4.34 -19.73 -0.54
CA SER A 180 2.97 -20.00 -0.12
C SER A 180 1.91 -19.13 -0.84
N PHE A 181 2.36 -18.29 -1.78
CA PHE A 181 1.48 -17.37 -2.49
C PHE A 181 0.63 -18.11 -3.53
N ARG A 182 -0.69 -18.00 -3.37
CA ARG A 182 -1.67 -18.59 -4.29
C ARG A 182 -1.87 -17.68 -5.50
N ARG A 183 -1.06 -17.87 -6.54
CA ARG A 183 -1.05 -17.06 -7.77
C ARG A 183 -2.41 -16.91 -8.44
N ASN A 184 -3.24 -17.95 -8.37
CA ASN A 184 -4.61 -17.95 -8.91
C ASN A 184 -5.57 -16.98 -8.20
N LEU A 185 -5.25 -16.53 -6.98
CA LEU A 185 -6.05 -15.53 -6.27
C LEU A 185 -5.81 -14.11 -6.77
N LEU A 186 -4.62 -13.83 -7.30
CA LEU A 186 -4.34 -12.56 -7.96
C LEU A 186 -5.28 -12.42 -9.18
N THR A 187 -6.13 -11.39 -9.18
CA THR A 187 -7.10 -11.18 -10.27
C THR A 187 -6.51 -10.39 -11.44
N PHE A 188 -5.50 -9.55 -11.17
CA PHE A 188 -4.73 -8.83 -12.18
C PHE A 188 -4.20 -9.76 -13.27
N LEU A 189 -4.59 -9.50 -14.52
CA LEU A 189 -4.25 -10.28 -15.71
C LEU A 189 -4.51 -11.79 -15.59
N ASN A 190 -5.46 -12.17 -14.74
CA ASN A 190 -5.83 -13.56 -14.60
C ASN A 190 -6.77 -13.99 -15.71
N PRO A 191 -6.39 -14.90 -16.62
CA PRO A 191 -7.21 -15.23 -17.78
C PRO A 191 -8.59 -15.81 -17.41
N ALA A 192 -8.76 -16.32 -16.19
CA ALA A 192 -10.05 -16.80 -15.69
C ALA A 192 -10.94 -15.68 -15.11
N LYS A 193 -10.38 -14.50 -14.82
CA LYS A 193 -11.07 -13.40 -14.10
C LYS A 193 -10.93 -12.03 -14.79
N ASP A 194 -10.08 -11.94 -15.80
CA ASP A 194 -9.76 -10.74 -16.54
C ASP A 194 -9.45 -11.11 -18.00
N LYS A 195 -10.07 -10.40 -18.93
CA LYS A 195 -9.75 -10.56 -20.36
C LYS A 195 -8.37 -9.95 -20.60
N ALA A 196 -7.48 -10.67 -21.28
CA ALA A 196 -6.15 -10.14 -21.61
C ALA A 196 -6.28 -8.80 -22.36
N PRO A 197 -5.44 -7.78 -22.06
CA PRO A 197 -5.35 -6.60 -22.90
C PRO A 197 -5.11 -6.96 -24.36
N SER A 198 -5.69 -6.19 -25.28
CA SER A 198 -5.43 -6.32 -26.72
C SER A 198 -3.92 -6.24 -26.98
N GLY A 199 -3.38 -7.21 -27.72
CA GLY A 199 -1.96 -7.26 -28.05
C GLY A 199 -1.06 -7.95 -27.02
N LEU A 200 -1.62 -8.53 -25.95
CA LEU A 200 -0.86 -9.42 -25.05
C LEU A 200 -1.37 -10.86 -25.13
N THR A 201 -0.44 -11.79 -25.27
CA THR A 201 -0.66 -13.23 -25.16
C THR A 201 -0.93 -13.63 -23.70
N LYS A 202 -1.46 -14.85 -23.51
CA LYS A 202 -1.65 -15.43 -22.18
C LYS A 202 -0.31 -15.60 -21.43
N ASP A 203 0.76 -15.95 -22.15
CA ASP A 203 2.08 -16.15 -21.56
C ASP A 203 2.74 -14.84 -21.16
N GLU A 204 2.57 -13.77 -21.96
CA GLU A 204 3.00 -12.43 -21.56
C GLU A 204 2.26 -11.96 -20.30
N CYS A 205 0.93 -12.16 -20.25
CA CYS A 205 0.15 -11.86 -19.05
C CYS A 205 0.64 -12.64 -17.83
N LYS A 206 0.96 -13.93 -17.99
CA LYS A 206 1.52 -14.77 -16.92
C LYS A 206 2.89 -14.26 -16.46
N ASN A 207 3.77 -13.90 -17.40
CA ASN A 207 5.10 -13.38 -17.11
C ASN A 207 5.03 -12.05 -16.36
N ILE A 208 4.16 -11.12 -16.80
CA ILE A 208 3.94 -9.83 -16.13
C ILE A 208 3.47 -10.05 -14.69
N ARG A 209 2.54 -10.97 -14.47
CA ARG A 209 2.05 -11.30 -13.12
C ARG A 209 3.16 -11.82 -12.23
N GLU A 210 3.96 -12.78 -12.70
CA GLU A 210 5.03 -13.33 -11.88
C GLU A 210 6.10 -12.30 -11.54
N LYS A 211 6.47 -11.42 -12.49
CA LYS A 211 7.38 -10.29 -12.20
C LYS A 211 6.82 -9.39 -11.10
N LEU A 212 5.55 -9.00 -11.20
CA LEU A 212 4.90 -8.16 -10.19
C LEU A 212 4.82 -8.88 -8.82
N ILE A 213 4.54 -10.18 -8.79
CA ILE A 213 4.50 -10.98 -7.54
C ILE A 213 5.88 -11.02 -6.88
N VAL A 214 6.93 -11.27 -7.66
CA VAL A 214 8.31 -11.33 -7.16
C VAL A 214 8.71 -9.97 -6.60
N GLU A 215 8.52 -8.90 -7.35
CA GLU A 215 8.87 -7.55 -6.92
C GLU A 215 8.04 -7.09 -5.72
N ALA A 216 6.74 -7.41 -5.65
CA ALA A 216 5.91 -7.14 -4.49
C ALA A 216 6.44 -7.89 -3.25
N SER A 217 6.80 -9.17 -3.37
CA SER A 217 7.38 -9.93 -2.27
C SER A 217 8.70 -9.34 -1.77
N GLU A 218 9.54 -8.86 -2.67
CA GLU A 218 10.80 -8.21 -2.30
C GLU A 218 10.59 -6.83 -1.67
N PHE A 219 9.62 -6.06 -2.18
CA PHE A 219 9.26 -4.75 -1.63
C PHE A 219 8.67 -4.89 -0.22
N ILE A 220 7.83 -5.90 0.00
CA ILE A 220 7.34 -6.29 1.34
C ILE A 220 8.52 -6.56 2.28
N LYS A 221 9.45 -7.44 1.90
CA LYS A 221 10.62 -7.76 2.75
C LYS A 221 11.42 -6.51 3.12
N MET A 222 11.68 -5.66 2.14
CA MET A 222 12.43 -4.42 2.35
C MET A 222 11.71 -3.46 3.31
N THR A 223 10.42 -3.26 3.11
CA THR A 223 9.63 -2.28 3.87
C THR A 223 9.22 -2.77 5.26
N GLU A 224 8.99 -4.08 5.45
CA GLU A 224 8.77 -4.66 6.79
C GLU A 224 9.98 -4.43 7.70
N ASN A 225 11.20 -4.55 7.16
CA ASN A 225 12.43 -4.24 7.90
C ASN A 225 12.59 -2.75 8.25
N LYS A 226 11.80 -1.86 7.62
CA LYS A 226 11.80 -0.40 7.84
C LYS A 226 10.62 0.11 8.66
N LYS A 227 9.66 -0.76 8.99
CA LYS A 227 8.42 -0.39 9.69
C LYS A 227 8.67 0.34 11.02
N VAL A 228 9.61 -0.15 11.83
CA VAL A 228 9.95 0.47 13.12
C VAL A 228 10.61 1.84 12.92
N GLU A 229 11.53 1.96 11.95
CA GLU A 229 12.21 3.22 11.63
C GLU A 229 11.20 4.30 11.18
N LEU A 230 10.19 3.91 10.39
CA LEU A 230 9.21 4.82 9.83
C LEU A 230 8.04 5.15 10.77
N THR A 231 7.89 4.47 11.90
CA THR A 231 6.69 4.58 12.76
C THR A 231 6.38 6.02 13.18
N ASN A 232 7.40 6.86 13.37
CA ASN A 232 7.27 8.27 13.76
C ASN A 232 7.47 9.26 12.59
N SER A 233 7.54 8.78 11.35
CA SER A 233 7.69 9.67 10.20
C SER A 233 6.45 10.53 10.01
N LYS A 234 6.67 11.85 9.87
CA LYS A 234 5.64 12.82 9.48
C LYS A 234 5.35 12.80 7.98
N THR A 235 6.22 12.18 7.19
CA THR A 235 6.12 12.00 5.74
C THR A 235 6.05 10.51 5.41
N TYR A 236 5.29 9.75 6.21
CA TYR A 236 5.31 8.29 6.21
C TYR A 236 5.10 7.70 4.81
N PHE A 237 4.11 8.20 4.07
CA PHE A 237 3.81 7.67 2.76
C PHE A 237 4.89 8.01 1.75
N GLU A 238 5.39 9.25 1.77
CA GLU A 238 6.48 9.72 0.93
C GLU A 238 7.78 8.95 1.20
N ASP A 239 8.06 8.60 2.44
CA ASP A 239 9.23 7.79 2.79
C ASP A 239 9.11 6.37 2.23
N VAL A 240 7.90 5.79 2.19
CA VAL A 240 7.67 4.49 1.54
C VAL A 240 7.85 4.58 0.02
N LEU A 241 7.37 5.66 -0.60
CA LEU A 241 7.61 5.93 -2.03
C LEU A 241 9.11 6.10 -2.31
N TYR A 242 9.83 6.81 -1.45
CA TYR A 242 11.27 7.00 -1.56
C TYR A 242 12.04 5.68 -1.53
N LEU A 243 11.63 4.75 -0.67
CA LEU A 243 12.24 3.42 -0.62
C LEU A 243 12.07 2.68 -1.95
N LEU A 244 10.94 2.83 -2.63
CA LEU A 244 10.73 2.24 -3.95
C LEU A 244 11.58 2.91 -5.03
N GLU A 245 11.53 4.24 -5.09
CA GLU A 245 12.23 5.06 -6.10
C GLU A 245 13.75 4.87 -6.02
N SER A 246 14.31 4.93 -4.80
CA SER A 246 15.75 4.71 -4.56
C SER A 246 16.21 3.30 -4.95
N ASN A 247 15.27 2.37 -5.12
CA ASN A 247 15.52 0.99 -5.49
C ASN A 247 14.85 0.62 -6.83
N GLN A 248 14.61 1.59 -7.71
CA GLN A 248 13.95 1.36 -9.01
C GLN A 248 14.60 0.25 -9.86
N LYS A 249 15.92 0.07 -9.77
CA LYS A 249 16.64 -1.01 -10.47
C LYS A 249 16.30 -2.40 -9.95
N LYS A 250 15.91 -2.50 -8.68
CA LYS A 250 15.45 -3.74 -8.03
C LYS A 250 13.97 -4.00 -8.28
N PHE A 251 13.19 -2.95 -8.49
CA PHE A 251 11.74 -3.03 -8.72
C PHE A 251 11.34 -2.46 -10.09
N PRO A 252 11.94 -2.93 -11.21
CA PRO A 252 11.75 -2.31 -12.51
C PRO A 252 10.30 -2.40 -13.01
N THR A 253 9.60 -3.51 -12.78
CA THR A 253 8.20 -3.70 -13.20
C THR A 253 7.28 -2.80 -12.40
N LEU A 254 7.41 -2.81 -11.07
CA LEU A 254 6.59 -1.99 -10.20
C LEU A 254 6.83 -0.51 -10.48
N PHE A 255 8.08 -0.09 -10.61
CA PHE A 255 8.43 1.29 -10.89
C PHE A 255 7.95 1.76 -12.27
N ASP A 256 8.15 0.96 -13.33
CA ASP A 256 7.61 1.27 -14.66
C ASP A 256 6.09 1.42 -14.62
N TYR A 257 5.40 0.55 -13.89
CA TYR A 257 3.94 0.56 -13.83
C TYR A 257 3.42 1.75 -13.02
N LEU A 258 4.21 2.33 -12.12
CA LEU A 258 3.82 3.54 -11.41
C LEU A 258 3.99 4.82 -12.24
N LYS A 259 4.81 4.78 -13.29
CA LYS A 259 4.91 5.89 -14.24
C LYS A 259 3.60 6.04 -15.01
N LYS A 260 3.19 7.29 -15.22
CA LYS A 260 2.03 7.63 -16.05
C LYS A 260 2.42 7.68 -17.51
#